data_AF-A0A8J9WF81-F1
#
_entry.id   AF-A0A8J9WF81-F1
#
_cell.length_a   1.000
_cell.length_b   1.000
_cell.length_c   1.000
_cell.angle_alpha   90.00
_cell.angle_beta   90.00
_cell.angle_gamma   90.00
#
_symmetry.space_group_name_H-M   'P 1'
#
loop_
_entity.id
_entity.type
_entity.pdbx_description
1 polymer ?
#
loop_
_entity_poly.entity_id
_entity_poly.type
_entity_poly.pdbx_seq_one_letter_code
_entity_poly.pdbx_strand_id
1 'polypeptide(L)'
;GYHPFEWKPPLKNVPSNTNSGIMDGLSGLNRSVDEYPVEVISKRFRYDEALVSTLKDMEEDILEGLKFQDLEEYLSGPFTVMIKESCDGMGDVSEKHGCGPAVPEKAVRFSFTIMTITV
;
A
#
# COMPACT_ATOMS: atom_id res chain seq x y z
N GLY A 1 6.23 6.63 3.75
CA GLY A 1 6.75 6.64 5.12
C GLY A 1 8.16 7.18 5.28
N TYR A 2 9.17 6.43 4.84
CA TYR A 2 10.58 6.76 5.13
C TYR A 2 11.28 7.47 3.97
N HIS A 3 11.18 6.91 2.76
CA HIS A 3 11.82 7.48 1.58
C HIS A 3 11.00 8.64 0.98
N PRO A 4 11.61 9.79 0.67
CA PRO A 4 10.97 10.84 -0.09
C PRO A 4 10.81 10.42 -1.56
N PHE A 5 9.72 10.85 -2.19
CA PHE A 5 9.42 10.62 -3.61
C PHE A 5 8.48 11.70 -4.13
N GLU A 6 8.28 11.75 -5.45
CA GLU A 6 7.33 12.67 -6.08
C GLU A 6 6.65 11.99 -7.27
N TRP A 7 5.41 12.40 -7.54
CA TRP A 7 4.69 12.03 -8.76
C TRP A 7 4.65 13.22 -9.71
N LYS A 8 4.99 12.98 -10.98
CA LYS A 8 4.97 13.98 -12.05
C LYS A 8 4.09 13.48 -13.21
N PRO A 9 2.91 14.07 -13.47
CA PRO A 9 2.27 15.15 -12.70
C PRO A 9 1.79 14.69 -11.30
N PRO A 10 1.47 15.62 -10.39
CA PRO A 10 0.89 15.27 -9.08
C PRO A 10 -0.38 14.42 -9.22
N LEU A 11 -0.52 13.43 -8.33
CA LEU A 11 -1.69 12.55 -8.31
C LEU A 11 -2.95 13.34 -7.92
N LYS A 12 -4.05 13.07 -8.63
CA LYS A 12 -5.34 13.70 -8.35
C LYS A 12 -5.92 13.18 -7.03
N ASN A 13 -6.32 14.09 -6.14
CA ASN A 13 -6.94 13.79 -4.84
C ASN A 13 -6.08 12.94 -3.89
N VAL A 14 -4.77 12.86 -4.12
CA VAL A 14 -3.81 12.21 -3.23
C VAL A 14 -2.89 13.29 -2.65
N PRO A 15 -2.74 13.36 -1.31
CA PRO A 15 -1.82 14.32 -0.69
C PRO A 15 -0.36 14.10 -1.15
N SER A 16 0.40 15.20 -1.27
CA SER A 16 1.80 15.16 -1.71
C SER A 16 2.81 14.80 -0.60
N ASN A 17 2.36 14.63 0.64
CA ASN A 17 3.25 14.26 1.73
C ASN A 17 3.73 12.81 1.57
N THR A 18 4.98 12.50 1.93
CA THR A 18 5.58 11.16 1.77
C THR A 18 5.93 10.50 3.09
N ASN A 19 5.63 11.17 4.19
CA ASN A 19 5.97 10.78 5.56
C ASN A 19 4.81 10.08 6.29
N SER A 20 3.82 9.57 5.56
CA SER A 20 2.72 8.86 6.18
C SER A 20 3.13 7.44 6.58
N GLY A 21 2.48 6.88 7.60
CA GLY A 21 2.70 5.50 8.04
C GLY A 21 1.43 4.68 7.90
N ILE A 22 1.18 3.84 8.90
CA ILE A 22 -0.08 3.11 9.01
C ILE A 22 -1.23 4.10 9.27
N MET A 23 -2.24 4.06 8.41
CA MET A 23 -3.44 4.90 8.48
C MET A 23 -4.64 4.10 9.00
N ASP A 24 -5.62 4.80 9.58
CA ASP A 24 -6.96 4.24 9.79
C ASP A 24 -7.64 4.01 8.43
N GLY A 25 -8.04 2.76 8.16
CA GLY A 25 -8.67 2.41 6.88
C GLY A 25 -10.04 3.03 6.69
N LEU A 26 -10.69 3.48 7.77
CA LEU A 26 -11.98 4.20 7.71
C LEU A 26 -11.90 5.55 6.99
N SER A 27 -10.70 6.10 6.79
CA SER A 27 -10.45 7.25 5.91
C SER A 27 -11.37 8.46 6.16
N GLY A 28 -11.71 8.72 7.43
CA GLY A 28 -12.55 9.85 7.83
C GLY A 28 -14.06 9.58 7.81
N LEU A 29 -14.49 8.33 7.65
CA LEU A 29 -15.90 7.95 7.77
C LEU A 29 -16.47 8.43 9.11
N ASN A 30 -17.61 9.13 9.05
CA ASN A 30 -18.25 9.69 10.22
C ASN A 30 -18.78 8.56 11.12
N ARG A 31 -18.69 8.77 12.44
CA ARG A 31 -19.12 7.83 13.48
C ARG A 31 -20.31 8.35 14.27
N SER A 32 -21.08 9.29 13.68
CA SER A 32 -22.32 9.78 14.27
C SER A 32 -23.34 8.64 14.40
N VAL A 33 -24.13 8.67 15.48
CA VAL A 33 -25.21 7.70 15.72
C VAL A 33 -26.38 7.84 14.74
N ASP A 34 -26.48 9.01 14.09
CA ASP A 34 -27.49 9.29 13.06
C ASP A 34 -27.09 8.74 11.68
N GLU A 35 -25.83 8.33 11.53
CA GLU A 35 -25.29 7.77 10.28
C GLU A 35 -25.23 6.23 10.33
N TYR A 36 -24.82 5.63 9.21
CA TYR A 36 -24.69 4.18 9.12
C TYR A 36 -23.64 3.66 10.13
N PRO A 37 -23.96 2.65 10.96
CA PRO A 37 -23.04 2.15 11.96
C PRO A 37 -21.72 1.66 11.37
N VAL A 38 -20.61 2.06 12.00
CA VAL A 38 -19.26 1.64 11.61
C VAL A 38 -18.85 0.43 12.44
N GLU A 39 -19.03 -0.77 11.87
CA GLU A 39 -18.75 -2.07 12.50
C GLU A 39 -17.45 -2.71 11.98
N VAL A 40 -16.53 -1.89 11.46
CA VAL A 40 -15.26 -2.34 10.89
C VAL A 40 -14.10 -1.63 11.57
N ILE A 41 -13.08 -2.41 11.91
CA ILE A 41 -11.76 -1.90 12.32
C ILE A 41 -10.80 -2.23 11.19
N SER A 42 -10.12 -1.22 10.65
CA SER A 42 -9.19 -1.42 9.53
C SER A 42 -7.96 -0.54 9.64
N LYS A 43 -6.85 -1.02 9.09
CA LYS A 43 -5.59 -0.29 8.94
C LYS A 43 -5.06 -0.52 7.54
N ARG A 44 -4.39 0.48 6.99
CA ARG A 44 -3.76 0.38 5.66
C ARG A 44 -2.56 1.31 5.54
N PHE A 45 -1.73 1.04 4.55
CA PHE A 45 -0.80 2.05 4.03
C PHE A 45 -1.50 2.89 2.95
N ARG A 46 -0.93 4.05 2.62
CA ARG A 46 -1.28 4.73 1.37
C ARG A 46 -0.61 3.98 0.22
N TYR A 47 -1.33 3.76 -0.87
CA TYR A 47 -0.94 2.81 -1.90
C TYR A 47 0.39 3.19 -2.58
N ASP A 48 0.53 4.46 -2.96
CA ASP A 48 1.75 5.03 -3.53
C ASP A 48 2.96 4.94 -2.59
N GLU A 49 2.76 5.22 -1.30
CA GLU A 49 3.85 5.09 -0.32
C GLU A 49 4.30 3.64 -0.12
N ALA A 50 3.35 2.69 -0.10
CA ALA A 50 3.67 1.28 -0.01
C ALA A 50 4.42 0.81 -1.27
N LEU A 51 3.97 1.21 -2.46
CA LEU A 51 4.67 0.90 -3.72
C LEU A 51 6.11 1.41 -3.73
N VAL A 52 6.31 2.68 -3.36
CA VAL A 52 7.66 3.28 -3.33
C VAL A 52 8.54 2.58 -2.29
N SER A 53 7.98 2.23 -1.13
CA SER A 53 8.73 1.45 -0.13
C SER A 53 9.15 0.10 -0.69
N THR A 54 8.24 -0.64 -1.32
CA THR A 54 8.56 -1.96 -1.91
C THR A 54 9.59 -1.83 -3.04
N LEU A 55 9.49 -0.82 -3.90
CA LEU A 55 10.49 -0.57 -4.94
C LEU A 55 11.86 -0.21 -4.37
N LYS A 56 11.89 0.54 -3.26
CA LYS A 56 13.13 0.88 -2.56
C LYS A 56 13.77 -0.31 -1.88
N ASP A 57 12.96 -1.22 -1.34
CA ASP A 57 13.47 -2.47 -0.78
C ASP A 57 14.11 -3.37 -1.85
N MET A 58 13.71 -3.23 -3.13
CA MET A 58 14.24 -3.98 -4.28
C MET A 58 15.37 -3.23 -5.03
N GLU A 59 15.88 -2.12 -4.49
CA GLU A 59 16.85 -1.26 -5.20
C GLU A 59 18.12 -2.01 -5.61
N GLU A 60 18.65 -2.88 -4.74
CA GLU A 60 19.85 -3.68 -5.03
C GLU A 60 19.59 -4.69 -6.17
N ASP A 61 18.46 -5.41 -6.14
CA ASP A 61 18.09 -6.38 -7.18
C ASP A 61 17.91 -5.72 -8.54
N ILE A 62 17.34 -4.51 -8.56
CA ILE A 62 17.15 -3.73 -9.80
C ILE A 62 18.51 -3.32 -10.37
N LEU A 63 19.42 -2.81 -9.54
CA LEU A 63 20.76 -2.40 -9.97
C LEU A 63 21.59 -3.59 -10.47
N GLU A 64 21.49 -4.75 -9.80
CA GLU A 64 22.13 -5.98 -10.26
C GLU A 64 21.55 -6.46 -11.60
N GLY A 65 20.22 -6.40 -11.76
CA GLY A 65 19.55 -6.73 -13.01
C GLY A 65 20.00 -5.87 -14.20
N LEU A 66 20.20 -4.56 -13.98
CA LEU A 66 20.74 -3.66 -15.01
C LEU A 66 22.16 -4.03 -15.41
N LYS A 67 23.04 -4.29 -14.42
CA LYS A 67 24.42 -4.75 -14.67
C LYS A 67 24.46 -6.02 -15.50
N PHE A 68 23.60 -6.98 -15.18
CA PHE A 68 23.52 -8.26 -15.89
C PHE A 68 23.10 -8.10 -17.36
N GLN A 69 22.36 -7.04 -17.69
CA GLN A 69 21.93 -6.71 -19.06
C GLN A 69 22.92 -5.78 -19.78
N ASP A 70 24.12 -5.56 -19.23
CA ASP A 70 25.12 -4.60 -19.72
C ASP A 70 24.55 -3.16 -19.86
N LEU A 71 23.57 -2.82 -19.02
CA LEU A 71 23.00 -1.48 -18.95
C LEU A 71 23.69 -0.66 -17.86
N GLU A 72 23.84 0.64 -18.12
CA GLU A 72 24.48 1.57 -17.19
C GLU A 72 23.65 1.74 -15.91
N GLU A 73 24.28 1.69 -14.73
CA GLU A 73 23.58 1.83 -13.43
C GLU A 73 22.84 3.17 -13.27
N TYR A 74 23.25 4.20 -14.01
CA TYR A 74 22.65 5.54 -13.98
C TYR A 74 21.53 5.73 -15.00
N LEU A 75 21.09 4.65 -15.66
CA LEU A 75 20.01 4.70 -16.63
C LEU A 75 18.71 5.12 -15.90
N SER A 76 18.33 6.38 -16.10
CA SER A 76 17.12 7.00 -15.55
C SER A 76 15.92 6.85 -16.50
N GLY A 77 15.90 5.73 -17.25
CA GLY A 77 14.87 5.42 -18.23
C GLY A 77 13.52 5.11 -17.58
N PRO A 78 12.42 5.17 -18.35
CA PRO A 78 11.10 4.86 -17.82
C PRO A 78 11.02 3.36 -17.51
N PHE A 79 11.20 2.99 -16.25
CA PHE A 79 10.90 1.64 -15.78
C PHE A 79 9.39 1.37 -15.88
N THR A 80 9.04 0.20 -16.35
CA THR A 80 7.68 -0.33 -16.31
C THR A 80 7.57 -1.39 -15.21
N VAL A 81 6.67 -1.17 -14.26
CA VAL A 81 6.48 -2.06 -13.11
C VAL A 81 5.14 -2.77 -13.27
N MET A 82 5.16 -4.10 -13.34
CA MET A 82 3.95 -4.93 -13.35
C MET A 82 3.58 -5.31 -11.92
N ILE A 83 2.38 -4.93 -11.49
CA ILE A 83 1.88 -5.18 -10.14
C ILE A 83 0.70 -6.13 -10.23
N LYS A 84 0.75 -7.24 -9.48
CA LYS A 84 -0.40 -8.12 -9.25
C LYS A 84 -1.06 -7.72 -7.94
N GLU A 85 -2.33 -7.39 -8.00
CA GLU A 85 -3.15 -7.14 -6.82
C GLU A 85 -3.95 -8.39 -6.43
N SER A 86 -4.21 -8.56 -5.15
CA SER A 86 -4.98 -9.68 -4.63
C SER A 86 -5.76 -9.27 -3.40
N CYS A 87 -7.01 -9.74 -3.33
CA CYS A 87 -7.92 -9.48 -2.22
C CYS A 87 -8.60 -10.80 -1.85
N ASP A 88 -8.45 -11.21 -0.60
CA ASP A 88 -9.02 -12.45 -0.09
C ASP A 88 -9.74 -12.22 1.25
N GLY A 89 -10.77 -13.05 1.48
CA GLY A 89 -11.51 -13.08 2.73
C GLY A 89 -11.13 -14.32 3.54
N MET A 90 -11.05 -14.15 4.85
CA MET A 90 -10.77 -15.21 5.81
C MET A 90 -11.94 -15.32 6.80
N GLY A 91 -12.50 -16.52 6.91
CA GLY A 91 -13.46 -16.87 7.97
C GLY A 91 -12.76 -17.26 9.27
N ASP A 92 -13.56 -17.54 10.29
CA ASP A 92 -13.10 -18.09 11.58
C ASP A 92 -12.04 -17.22 12.29
N VAL A 93 -12.18 -15.89 12.16
CA VAL A 93 -11.31 -14.91 12.82
C VAL A 93 -11.97 -14.44 14.10
N SER A 94 -11.74 -15.16 15.20
CA SER A 94 -12.46 -14.91 16.46
C SER A 94 -12.35 -13.48 16.96
N GLU A 95 -13.48 -12.93 17.40
CA GLU A 95 -13.55 -11.61 18.01
C GLU A 95 -12.85 -11.63 19.37
N LYS A 96 -12.11 -10.57 19.69
CA LYS A 96 -11.51 -10.38 21.01
C LYS A 96 -12.46 -9.59 21.90
N HIS A 97 -12.55 -9.97 23.17
CA HIS A 97 -13.14 -9.10 24.19
C HIS A 97 -12.41 -7.75 24.22
N GLY A 98 -13.16 -6.66 24.43
CA GLY A 98 -12.61 -5.30 24.46
C GLY A 98 -13.68 -4.21 24.50
N CYS A 99 -13.25 -2.95 24.39
CA CYS A 99 -14.12 -1.77 24.43
C CYS A 99 -14.51 -1.25 23.02
N GLY A 100 -14.30 -2.05 21.97
CA GLY A 100 -14.56 -1.67 20.58
C GLY A 100 -16.03 -1.86 20.18
N PRO A 101 -16.42 -1.41 18.97
CA PRO A 101 -17.67 -1.85 18.38
C PRO A 101 -17.65 -3.38 18.24
N ALA A 102 -18.83 -3.99 18.21
CA ALA A 102 -18.93 -5.39 17.79
C ALA A 102 -18.39 -5.51 16.36
N VAL A 103 -17.54 -6.50 16.11
CA VAL A 103 -16.94 -6.75 14.79
C VAL A 103 -17.25 -8.18 14.33
N PRO A 104 -17.38 -8.40 13.01
CA PRO A 104 -17.60 -9.75 12.49
C PRO A 104 -16.37 -10.64 12.72
N GLU A 105 -16.59 -11.93 12.97
CA GLU A 105 -15.52 -12.94 13.06
C GLU A 105 -14.96 -13.36 11.69
N LYS A 106 -14.74 -12.37 10.83
CA LYS A 106 -14.23 -12.51 9.47
C LYS A 106 -13.29 -11.35 9.19
N ALA A 107 -12.26 -11.59 8.40
CA ALA A 107 -11.33 -10.56 7.96
C ALA A 107 -11.26 -10.51 6.43
N VAL A 108 -10.92 -9.34 5.91
CA VAL A 108 -10.52 -9.15 4.51
C VAL A 108 -9.09 -8.65 4.50
N ARG A 109 -8.29 -9.20 3.61
CA ARG A 109 -6.92 -8.79 3.39
C ARG A 109 -6.75 -8.38 1.93
N PHE A 110 -6.30 -7.15 1.75
CA PHE A 110 -5.84 -6.66 0.45
C PHE A 110 -4.31 -6.66 0.44
N SER A 111 -3.72 -7.07 -0.67
CA SER A 111 -2.28 -7.12 -0.87
C SER A 111 -1.92 -6.89 -2.33
N PHE A 112 -0.68 -6.48 -2.57
CA PHE A 112 -0.11 -6.44 -3.91
C PHE A 112 1.26 -7.12 -3.92
N THR A 113 1.73 -7.46 -5.11
CA THR A 113 3.06 -8.01 -5.34
C THR A 113 3.62 -7.40 -6.62
N ILE A 114 4.85 -6.91 -6.59
CA ILE A 114 5.58 -6.55 -7.81
C ILE A 114 5.96 -7.85 -8.51
N MET A 115 5.43 -8.07 -9.71
CA MET A 115 5.67 -9.28 -10.50
C MET A 115 6.94 -9.16 -11.32
N THR A 116 7.09 -8.05 -12.03
CA THR A 116 8.23 -7.79 -12.91
C THR A 116 8.52 -6.31 -12.96
N ILE A 117 9.79 -5.96 -13.12
CA ILE A 117 10.26 -4.62 -13.44
C ILE A 117 11.02 -4.73 -14.76
N THR A 118 10.66 -3.92 -15.74
CA THR A 118 11.30 -3.89 -17.06
C THR A 118 11.74 -2.48 -17.39
N VAL A 119 12.73 -2.37 -18.28
CA VAL A 119 13.28 -1.11 -18.79
C VAL A 119 13.03 -0.99 -20.29
#